data_AF-A0A2D6FA95-F1
#
_entry.id   AF-A0A2D6FA95-F1
#
_cell.length_a   1.000
_cell.length_b   1.000
_cell.length_c   1.000
_cell.angle_alpha   90.00
_cell.angle_beta   90.00
_cell.angle_gamma   90.00
#
_symmetry.space_group_name_H-M   'P 1'
#
loop_
_entity.id
_entity.type
_entity.pdbx_description
1 polymer ?
#
loop_
_entity_poly.entity_id
_entity_poly.type
_entity_poly.pdbx_seq_one_letter_code
_entity_poly.pdbx_strand_id
1 'polypeptide(L)'
;MAEIVLGLGTSHSPMLSLPGDMWGEYAARDKGNPMLLSLEDGSTKTYDELLATADPAIATRLTPDKFQAQFESCQRGITPLKDAMIEADP
;
A
#
# COMPACT_ATOMS: atom_id res chain seq x y z
N MET A 1 26.69 1.73 29.02
CA MET A 1 25.44 2.50 28.79
C MET A 1 25.11 2.31 27.33
N ALA A 2 23.86 1.97 26.97
CA ALA A 2 23.50 1.73 25.58
C ALA A 2 23.11 3.05 24.89
N GLU A 3 23.43 3.18 23.60
CA GLU A 3 23.12 4.36 22.78
C GLU A 3 22.12 3.98 21.67
N ILE A 4 21.19 4.88 21.35
CA ILE A 4 20.30 4.69 20.20
C ILE A 4 21.06 5.14 18.95
N VAL A 5 21.42 4.18 18.10
CA VAL A 5 22.22 4.44 16.89
C VAL A 5 21.38 4.67 15.64
N LEU A 6 20.10 4.26 15.63
CA LEU A 6 19.22 4.38 14.46
C LEU A 6 17.74 4.39 14.84
N GLY A 7 16.92 5.16 14.11
CA GLY A 7 15.46 5.08 14.12
C GLY A 7 14.90 5.04 12.69
N LEU A 8 14.03 4.07 12.40
CA LEU A 8 13.42 3.87 11.09
C LEU A 8 11.89 3.81 11.19
N GLY A 9 11.20 4.32 10.17
CA GLY A 9 9.76 4.24 10.06
C GLY A 9 9.34 4.00 8.61
N THR A 10 8.47 3.01 8.39
CA THR A 10 7.89 2.70 7.09
C THR A 10 6.45 2.24 7.26
N SER A 11 5.66 2.28 6.18
CA SER A 11 4.31 1.70 6.17
C SER A 11 4.38 0.18 6.39
N HIS A 12 3.33 -0.41 6.93
CA HIS A 12 3.14 -1.87 6.95
C HIS A 12 2.10 -2.30 5.89
N SER A 13 1.91 -1.47 4.86
CA SER A 13 0.96 -1.77 3.79
C SER A 13 1.43 -3.00 2.98
N PRO A 14 0.51 -3.91 2.60
CA PRO A 14 0.80 -4.97 1.63
C PRO A 14 1.42 -4.43 0.33
N MET A 15 1.18 -3.18 -0.03
CA MET A 15 1.77 -2.56 -1.23
C MET A 15 3.31 -2.45 -1.20
N LEU A 16 3.94 -2.55 -0.03
CA LEU A 16 5.41 -2.55 0.09
C LEU A 16 6.03 -3.95 -0.13
N SER A 17 5.27 -5.02 0.09
CA SER A 17 5.80 -6.39 0.08
C SER A 17 5.21 -7.27 -1.01
N LEU A 18 4.02 -6.93 -1.49
CA LEU A 18 3.34 -7.63 -2.57
C LEU A 18 3.76 -7.04 -3.93
N PRO A 19 4.25 -7.86 -4.88
CA PRO A 19 4.50 -7.43 -6.25
C PRO A 19 3.26 -6.77 -6.90
N GLY A 20 3.48 -5.76 -7.74
CA GLY A 20 2.41 -4.94 -8.32
C GLY A 20 1.45 -5.72 -9.22
N ASP A 21 1.92 -6.75 -9.89
CA ASP A 21 1.12 -7.66 -10.74
C ASP A 21 0.08 -8.45 -9.93
N MET A 22 0.32 -8.70 -8.64
CA MET A 22 -0.59 -9.40 -7.74
C MET A 22 -1.68 -8.50 -7.12
N TRP A 23 -1.56 -7.17 -7.23
CA TRP A 23 -2.49 -6.25 -6.55
C TRP A 23 -3.92 -6.38 -7.07
N GLY A 24 -4.10 -6.68 -8.36
CA GLY A 24 -5.43 -6.90 -8.95
C GLY A 24 -6.16 -8.10 -8.37
N GLU A 25 -5.45 -9.21 -8.12
CA GLU A 25 -6.03 -10.41 -7.49
C GLU A 25 -6.44 -10.15 -6.04
N TYR A 26 -5.64 -9.38 -5.31
CA TYR A 26 -5.98 -8.98 -3.95
C TYR A 26 -7.18 -8.04 -3.92
N ALA A 27 -7.24 -7.06 -4.82
CA ALA A 27 -8.38 -6.15 -4.95
C ALA A 27 -9.69 -6.88 -5.30
N ALA A 28 -9.63 -8.03 -5.98
CA ALA A 28 -10.82 -8.83 -6.26
C ALA A 28 -11.51 -9.34 -4.98
N ARG A 29 -10.77 -9.50 -3.88
CA ARG A 29 -11.32 -9.93 -2.58
C ARG A 29 -12.19 -8.86 -1.93
N ASP A 30 -11.92 -7.58 -2.21
CA ASP A 30 -12.69 -6.47 -1.64
C ASP A 30 -14.15 -6.50 -2.08
N LYS A 31 -14.45 -7.03 -3.28
CA LYS A 31 -15.82 -7.18 -3.79
C LYS A 31 -16.72 -8.02 -2.88
N GLY A 32 -16.13 -8.97 -2.13
CA GLY A 32 -16.85 -9.82 -1.19
C GLY A 32 -16.75 -9.38 0.27
N ASN A 33 -16.01 -8.30 0.56
CA ASN A 33 -15.78 -7.84 1.92
C ASN A 33 -16.83 -6.81 2.34
N PRO A 34 -17.69 -7.10 3.34
CA PRO A 34 -18.69 -6.14 3.82
C PRO A 34 -18.13 -5.12 4.82
N MET A 35 -16.84 -5.22 5.17
CA MET A 35 -16.18 -4.42 6.20
C MET A 35 -15.10 -3.49 5.63
N LEU A 36 -15.29 -2.99 4.40
CA LEU A 36 -14.40 -1.96 3.86
C LEU A 36 -14.65 -0.64 4.62
N LEU A 37 -13.63 0.22 4.71
CA LEU A 37 -13.76 1.49 5.44
C LEU A 37 -13.91 2.64 4.45
N SER A 38 -14.95 3.44 4.66
CA SER A 38 -15.13 4.74 4.01
C SER A 38 -14.02 5.70 4.44
N LEU A 39 -13.40 6.37 3.47
CA LEU A 39 -12.37 7.39 3.74
C LEU A 39 -12.95 8.71 4.27
N GLU A 40 -14.24 8.96 4.05
CA GLU A 40 -14.89 10.22 4.44
C GLU A 40 -15.25 10.25 5.93
N ASP A 41 -15.77 9.14 6.45
CA ASP A 41 -16.36 9.07 7.80
C ASP A 41 -15.88 7.87 8.62
N GLY A 42 -15.03 7.00 8.05
CA GLY A 42 -14.52 5.80 8.72
C GLY A 42 -15.58 4.71 8.94
N SER A 43 -16.78 4.86 8.39
CA SER A 43 -17.84 3.86 8.53
C SER A 43 -17.54 2.62 7.69
N THR A 44 -18.08 1.48 8.11
CA THR A 44 -18.00 0.23 7.35
C THR A 44 -18.97 0.28 6.15
N LYS A 45 -18.48 -0.08 4.97
CA LYS A 45 -19.19 -0.12 3.70
C LYS A 45 -18.91 -1.41 2.95
N THR A 46 -19.84 -1.76 2.08
CA THR A 46 -19.63 -2.75 1.03
C THR A 46 -18.88 -2.15 -0.15
N TYR A 47 -18.34 -3.01 -1.03
CA TYR A 47 -17.68 -2.58 -2.27
C TYR A 47 -18.60 -1.75 -3.16
N ASP A 48 -19.86 -2.18 -3.34
CA ASP A 48 -20.80 -1.50 -4.24
C ASP A 48 -21.21 -0.12 -3.72
N GLU A 49 -21.34 0.06 -2.40
CA GLU A 49 -21.58 1.38 -1.81
C GLU A 49 -20.41 2.34 -2.05
N LEU A 50 -19.16 1.86 -1.92
CA LEU A 50 -17.98 2.67 -2.21
C LEU A 50 -17.84 2.95 -3.72
N LEU A 51 -18.17 1.98 -4.57
CA LEU A 51 -18.12 2.14 -6.02
C LEU A 51 -19.14 3.19 -6.50
N ALA A 52 -20.31 3.24 -5.89
CA ALA A 52 -21.37 4.19 -6.26
C ALA A 52 -20.98 5.65 -6.03
N THR A 53 -20.05 5.92 -5.10
CA THR A 53 -19.56 7.27 -4.79
C THR A 53 -18.18 7.57 -5.35
N ALA A 54 -17.47 6.55 -5.82
CA ALA A 54 -16.12 6.72 -6.38
C ALA A 54 -16.13 7.52 -7.68
N ASP A 55 -15.14 8.40 -7.84
CA ASP A 55 -14.88 9.07 -9.12
C ASP A 55 -14.51 8.03 -10.18
N PRO A 56 -15.27 7.91 -11.30
CA PRO A 56 -14.96 6.97 -12.38
C PRO A 56 -13.54 7.12 -12.95
N ALA A 57 -12.92 8.30 -12.82
CA ALA A 57 -11.54 8.55 -13.25
C ALA A 57 -10.53 7.63 -12.52
N ILE A 58 -10.85 7.08 -11.35
CA ILE A 58 -9.99 6.13 -10.64
C ILE A 58 -9.64 4.92 -11.50
N ALA A 59 -10.56 4.46 -12.36
CA ALA A 59 -10.36 3.30 -13.24
C ALA A 59 -9.14 3.47 -14.14
N THR A 60 -8.82 4.71 -14.55
CA THR A 60 -7.63 5.01 -15.37
C THR A 60 -6.32 4.71 -14.64
N ARG A 61 -6.33 4.62 -13.31
CA ARG A 61 -5.17 4.33 -12.46
C ARG A 61 -5.01 2.85 -12.12
N LEU A 62 -6.03 2.02 -12.40
CA LEU A 62 -6.09 0.62 -12.00
C LEU A 62 -5.57 -0.32 -13.10
N THR A 63 -4.35 -0.09 -13.57
CA THR A 63 -3.71 -0.90 -14.61
C THR A 63 -2.47 -1.63 -14.07
N PRO A 64 -2.13 -2.82 -14.59
CA PRO A 64 -0.93 -3.54 -14.17
C PRO A 64 0.35 -2.69 -14.25
N ASP A 65 0.54 -1.94 -15.33
CA ASP A 65 1.71 -1.07 -15.50
C ASP A 65 1.80 0.00 -14.40
N LYS A 66 0.67 0.58 -14.00
CA LYS A 66 0.62 1.59 -12.93
C LYS A 66 0.80 0.98 -11.55
N PHE A 67 0.37 -0.26 -11.34
CA PHE A 67 0.64 -0.99 -10.11
C PHE A 67 2.12 -1.34 -9.99
N GLN A 68 2.71 -1.86 -11.06
CA GLN A 68 4.14 -2.17 -11.11
C GLN A 68 5.01 -0.93 -10.89
N ALA A 69 4.69 0.19 -11.56
CA ALA A 69 5.42 1.44 -11.37
C ALA A 69 5.34 1.97 -9.93
N GLN A 70 4.18 1.80 -9.26
CA GLN A 70 4.01 2.17 -7.85
C GLN A 70 4.81 1.24 -6.93
N PHE A 71 4.76 -0.07 -7.15
CA PHE A 71 5.57 -1.04 -6.42
C PHE A 71 7.07 -0.71 -6.52
N GLU A 72 7.57 -0.43 -7.72
CA GLU A 72 8.97 -0.03 -7.89
C GLU A 72 9.29 1.28 -7.16
N SER A 73 8.36 2.22 -7.10
CA SER A 73 8.51 3.45 -6.31
C SER A 73 8.63 3.16 -4.82
N CYS A 74 7.81 2.25 -4.31
CA CYS A 74 7.90 1.73 -2.95
C CYS A 74 9.27 1.10 -2.69
N GLN A 75 9.76 0.24 -3.59
CA GLN A 75 11.07 -0.41 -3.45
C GLN A 75 12.23 0.59 -3.49
N ARG A 76 12.15 1.63 -4.32
CA ARG A 76 13.13 2.74 -4.30
C ARG A 76 13.13 3.46 -2.96
N GLY A 77 11.95 3.67 -2.36
CA GLY A 77 11.82 4.29 -1.05
C GLY A 77 12.35 3.45 0.11
N ILE A 78 12.19 2.12 0.06
CA ILE A 78 12.63 1.22 1.13
C ILE A 78 14.13 0.92 1.11
N THR A 79 14.77 1.09 -0.06
CA THR A 79 16.19 0.78 -0.24
C THR A 79 17.11 1.60 0.68
N PRO A 80 16.97 2.93 0.80
CA PRO A 80 17.76 3.73 1.74
C PRO A 80 17.58 3.32 3.21
N LEU A 81 16.38 2.86 3.62
CA LEU A 81 16.17 2.39 4.99
C LEU A 81 16.98 1.11 5.27
N LYS A 82 17.01 0.20 4.30
CA LYS A 82 17.84 -1.01 4.35
C LYS A 82 19.33 -0.65 4.41
N ASP A 83 19.77 0.31 3.60
CA ASP A 83 21.18 0.74 3.59
C ASP A 83 21.57 1.39 4.94
N ALA A 84 20.72 2.28 5.49
CA ALA A 84 20.94 2.88 6.81
C ALA A 84 20.96 1.85 7.96
N MET A 85 20.12 0.80 7.87
CA MET A 85 20.13 -0.31 8.83
C MET A 85 21.46 -1.07 8.82
N ILE A 86 22.02 -1.33 7.63
CA ILE A 86 23.30 -2.01 7.47
C ILE A 86 24.44 -1.11 7.96
N GLU A 87 24.42 0.19 7.62
CA GLU A 87 25.44 1.15 8.01
C GLU A 87 25.50 1.37 9.53
N ALA A 88 24.35 1.42 10.20
CA ALA A 88 24.29 1.63 11.64
C ALA A 88 24.85 0.46 12.47
N ASP A 89 24.98 -0.73 11.88
CA ASP A 89 25.43 -1.98 12.52
C ASP A 89 24.89 -2.13 13.97
N PRO A 90 23.55 -2.08 14.15
CA PRO A 90 22.92 -1.93 15.46
C PRO A 90 22.95 -3.19 16.33
#